data_AF-A0A935SS78-F1
#
_entry.id   AF-A0A935SS78-F1
#
_cell.length_a   1.000
_cell.length_b   1.000
_cell.length_c   1.000
_cell.angle_alpha   90.00
_cell.angle_beta   90.00
_cell.angle_gamma   90.00
#
_symmetry.space_group_name_H-M   'P 1'
#
loop_
_entity.id
_entity.type
_entity.pdbx_description
1 polymer ?
#
loop_
_entity_poly.entity_id
_entity_poly.type
_entity_poly.pdbx_seq_one_letter_code
_entity_poly.pdbx_strand_id
1 'polypeptide(L)'
;MRIQEMRSGLEHLKKRTEPESEENFFDFRLSLEPDLSWPDPTVEAKSELDEPCWSLVSFEQIEAGGLTYRQAAELMWLLDSHGITGLCVITDEAAARMKR
;
A
#
# COMPACT_ATOMS: atom_id res chain seq x y z
N MET A 1 -2.19 48.91 29.74
CA MET A 1 -2.20 47.49 29.34
C MET A 1 -1.39 47.35 28.06
N ARG A 2 -0.28 46.60 28.07
CA ARG A 2 0.57 46.37 26.90
C ARG A 2 0.37 44.92 26.47
N ILE A 3 -0.23 44.71 25.30
CA ILE A 3 -0.41 43.38 24.73
C ILE A 3 0.89 43.01 24.02
N GLN A 4 1.41 41.83 24.34
CA GLN A 4 2.65 41.29 23.81
C GLN A 4 2.33 40.51 22.53
N GLU A 5 2.85 40.95 21.39
CA GLU A 5 2.68 40.22 20.12
C GLU A 5 3.53 38.95 20.12
N MET A 6 2.89 37.80 19.92
CA MET A 6 3.59 36.52 19.71
C MET A 6 3.96 36.40 18.24
N ARG A 7 5.25 36.27 17.93
CA ARG A 7 5.72 35.94 16.57
C ARG A 7 5.42 34.47 16.30
N SER A 8 4.54 34.20 15.34
CA SER A 8 4.22 32.86 14.85
C SER A 8 5.47 32.21 14.23
N GLY A 9 5.93 31.11 14.80
CA GLY A 9 7.09 30.34 14.35
C GLY A 9 6.74 29.32 13.27
N LEU A 10 6.28 29.78 12.12
CA LEU A 10 6.01 28.92 10.95
C LEU A 10 6.54 29.54 9.66
N GLU A 11 7.75 30.07 9.74
CA GLU A 11 8.54 30.38 8.54
C GLU A 11 9.51 29.21 8.34
N HIS A 12 9.50 28.65 7.13
CA HIS A 12 10.40 27.62 6.58
C HIS A 12 9.80 26.23 6.34
N LEU A 13 8.56 26.15 5.82
CA LEU A 13 8.23 25.05 4.90
C LEU A 13 8.64 25.44 3.48
N LYS A 14 9.96 25.55 3.24
CA LYS A 14 10.50 25.75 1.90
C LYS A 14 10.41 24.40 1.18
N LYS A 15 9.36 24.22 0.37
CA LYS A 15 9.28 23.17 -0.64
C LYS A 15 10.54 23.25 -1.50
N ARG A 16 11.48 22.34 -1.26
CA ARG A 16 12.58 22.07 -2.17
C ARG A 16 12.28 20.73 -2.82
N THR A 17 11.67 20.81 -3.99
CA THR A 17 11.67 19.71 -4.95
C THR A 17 13.07 19.68 -5.52
N GLU A 18 13.91 18.77 -5.02
CA GLU A 18 15.12 18.34 -5.72
C GLU A 18 14.81 16.98 -6.34
N PRO A 19 14.84 16.85 -7.68
CA PRO A 19 15.08 15.54 -8.26
C PRO A 19 16.57 15.25 -8.04
N GLU A 20 16.92 14.76 -6.86
CA GLU A 20 18.23 14.16 -6.68
C GLU A 20 18.20 12.83 -7.43
N SER A 21 18.71 12.92 -8.66
CA SER A 21 19.07 11.86 -9.58
C SER A 21 19.25 10.52 -8.87
N GLU A 22 18.29 9.62 -9.10
CA GLU A 22 18.37 8.21 -8.71
C GLU A 22 19.70 7.57 -9.15
N GLU A 23 20.34 8.12 -10.20
CA GLU A 23 21.64 7.74 -10.73
C GLU A 23 22.75 7.63 -9.65
N ASN A 24 22.81 8.56 -8.69
CA ASN A 24 23.85 8.54 -7.64
C ASN A 24 23.62 7.47 -6.57
N PHE A 25 22.37 7.07 -6.33
CA PHE A 25 22.05 6.03 -5.36
C PHE A 25 22.43 4.64 -5.89
N PHE A 26 22.19 4.40 -7.19
CA PHE A 26 22.56 3.14 -7.84
C PHE A 26 24.08 3.00 -8.02
N ASP A 27 24.80 4.07 -8.37
CA ASP A 27 26.27 4.04 -8.56
C ASP A 27 27.05 3.75 -7.26
N PHE A 28 26.61 4.30 -6.13
CA PHE A 28 27.25 4.02 -4.83
C PHE A 28 27.08 2.55 -4.42
N ARG A 29 25.93 1.96 -4.75
CA ARG A 29 25.62 0.55 -4.43
C ARG A 29 26.32 -0.45 -5.34
N LEU A 30 26.65 -0.07 -6.58
CA LEU A 30 27.38 -0.90 -7.54
C LEU A 30 28.87 -1.06 -7.19
N SER A 31 29.42 -0.18 -6.36
CA SER A 31 30.86 -0.14 -6.09
C SER A 31 31.33 -1.10 -4.98
N LEU A 32 30.43 -1.79 -4.27
CA LEU A 32 30.76 -2.49 -3.02
C LEU A 32 30.43 -3.99 -2.94
N GLU A 33 29.82 -4.62 -3.95
CA GLU A 33 29.51 -6.07 -3.90
C GLU A 33 29.71 -6.70 -5.30
N PRO A 34 30.68 -7.62 -5.50
CA PRO A 34 30.94 -8.20 -6.83
C PRO A 34 29.98 -9.33 -7.25
N ASP A 35 29.08 -9.78 -6.37
CA ASP A 35 28.41 -11.08 -6.54
C ASP A 35 26.87 -11.00 -6.60
N LEU A 36 26.29 -9.80 -6.64
CA LEU A 36 24.84 -9.64 -6.82
C LEU A 36 24.51 -9.60 -8.31
N SER A 37 24.42 -10.77 -8.94
CA SER A 37 23.69 -10.89 -10.20
C SER A 37 22.30 -10.30 -9.99
N TRP A 38 22.04 -9.13 -10.56
CA TRP A 38 20.71 -8.55 -10.62
C TRP A 38 19.72 -9.64 -11.05
N PRO A 39 18.58 -9.79 -10.38
CA PRO A 39 17.59 -10.77 -10.79
C PRO A 39 17.31 -10.56 -12.27
N ASP A 40 17.35 -11.65 -13.03
CA ASP A 40 17.14 -11.63 -14.47
C ASP A 40 15.82 -10.87 -14.76
N PRO A 41 15.86 -9.78 -15.55
CA PRO A 41 14.68 -8.95 -15.81
C PRO A 41 13.56 -9.72 -16.53
N THR A 42 13.82 -10.96 -16.97
CA THR A 42 12.83 -11.85 -17.58
C THR A 42 12.05 -12.71 -16.59
N VAL A 43 12.41 -12.71 -15.30
CA VAL A 43 11.57 -13.30 -14.26
C VAL A 43 10.42 -12.33 -14.00
N GLU A 44 9.33 -12.48 -14.75
CA GLU A 44 8.05 -11.85 -14.42
C GLU A 44 7.66 -12.30 -13.01
N ALA A 45 7.96 -11.47 -12.02
CA ALA A 45 7.59 -11.71 -10.64
C ALA A 45 6.06 -11.75 -10.59
N LYS A 46 5.51 -12.97 -10.45
CA LYS A 46 4.08 -13.18 -10.32
C LYS A 46 3.60 -12.42 -9.08
N SER A 47 2.71 -11.46 -9.28
CA SER A 47 2.22 -10.62 -8.19
C SER A 47 1.34 -11.43 -7.26
N GLU A 48 1.54 -11.29 -5.94
CA GLU A 48 0.63 -11.83 -4.92
C GLU A 48 -0.82 -11.32 -5.10
N LEU A 49 -1.00 -10.17 -5.76
CA LEU A 49 -2.33 -9.61 -6.06
C LEU A 49 -3.13 -10.46 -7.05
N ASP A 50 -2.44 -11.24 -7.89
CA ASP A 50 -3.03 -12.16 -8.84
C ASP A 50 -3.29 -13.55 -8.23
N GLU A 51 -2.86 -13.78 -6.99
CA GLU A 51 -3.13 -15.02 -6.28
C GLU A 51 -4.56 -15.01 -5.70
N PRO A 52 -5.28 -16.14 -5.77
CA PRO A 52 -6.64 -16.26 -5.24
C PRO A 52 -6.61 -16.52 -3.72
N CYS A 53 -6.04 -15.57 -2.97
CA CYS A 53 -5.85 -15.67 -1.51
C CYS A 53 -6.48 -14.50 -0.72
N TRP A 54 -7.33 -13.71 -1.39
CA TRP A 54 -7.98 -12.54 -0.83
C TRP A 54 -9.45 -12.81 -0.49
N SER A 55 -9.88 -12.23 0.62
CA SER A 55 -11.24 -12.25 1.14
C SER A 55 -11.77 -10.84 1.29
N LEU A 56 -13.03 -10.63 0.91
CA LEU A 56 -13.77 -9.43 1.21
C LEU A 56 -14.64 -9.68 2.45
N VAL A 57 -14.47 -8.84 3.46
CA VAL A 57 -15.24 -8.93 4.70
C VAL A 57 -16.02 -7.64 4.94
N SER A 58 -17.18 -7.78 5.55
CA SER A 58 -17.92 -6.69 6.16
C SER A 58 -17.69 -6.68 7.68
N PHE A 59 -18.35 -5.78 8.39
CA PHE A 59 -18.25 -5.73 9.86
C PHE A 59 -18.74 -7.02 10.53
N GLU A 60 -19.77 -7.67 9.96
CA GLU A 60 -20.45 -8.80 10.59
C GLU A 60 -19.96 -10.16 10.09
N GLN A 61 -19.48 -10.23 8.85
CA GLN A 61 -19.19 -11.52 8.21
C GLN A 61 -18.16 -11.44 7.08
N ILE A 62 -17.77 -12.61 6.58
CA ILE A 62 -17.02 -12.74 5.33
C ILE A 62 -18.03 -12.77 4.18
N GLU A 63 -17.92 -11.81 3.26
CA GLU A 63 -18.81 -11.70 2.09
C GLU A 63 -18.35 -12.64 0.97
N ALA A 64 -17.04 -12.75 0.76
CA ALA A 64 -16.44 -13.65 -0.24
C ALA A 64 -14.96 -13.96 0.09
N GLY A 65 -14.42 -15.08 -0.39
CA GLY A 65 -13.03 -15.50 -0.18
C GLY A 65 -12.46 -16.28 -1.36
N GLY A 66 -11.14 -16.48 -1.37
CA GLY A 66 -10.44 -17.13 -2.50
C GLY A 66 -10.46 -16.29 -3.78
N LEU A 67 -10.49 -14.96 -3.64
CA LEU A 67 -10.50 -14.01 -4.75
C LEU A 67 -9.08 -13.54 -5.06
N THR A 68 -8.87 -13.11 -6.30
CA THR A 68 -7.75 -12.21 -6.60
C THR A 68 -8.04 -10.82 -6.03
N TYR A 69 -7.00 -10.00 -5.80
CA TYR A 69 -7.20 -8.65 -5.28
C TYR A 69 -8.09 -7.82 -6.20
N ARG A 70 -7.92 -7.96 -7.52
CA ARG A 70 -8.75 -7.28 -8.51
C ARG A 70 -10.22 -7.67 -8.39
N GLN A 71 -10.53 -8.95 -8.26
CA GLN A 71 -11.91 -9.42 -8.07
C GLN A 71 -12.49 -8.92 -6.74
N ALA A 72 -11.70 -8.94 -5.66
CA ALA A 72 -12.13 -8.42 -4.36
C ALA A 72 -12.44 -6.90 -4.43
N ALA A 73 -11.64 -6.13 -5.17
CA ALA A 73 -11.89 -4.71 -5.40
C ALA A 73 -13.19 -4.48 -6.20
N GLU A 74 -13.40 -5.19 -7.31
CA GLU A 74 -14.64 -5.11 -8.10
C GLU A 74 -15.87 -5.43 -7.24
N LEU A 75 -15.77 -6.46 -6.39
CA LEU A 75 -16.86 -6.89 -5.50
C LEU A 75 -17.09 -5.88 -4.35
N MET A 76 -16.03 -5.24 -3.84
CA MET A 76 -16.14 -4.14 -2.88
C MET A 76 -16.95 -2.97 -3.46
N TRP A 77 -16.66 -2.54 -4.68
CA TRP A 77 -17.43 -1.48 -5.35
C TRP A 77 -18.90 -1.86 -5.53
N LEU A 78 -19.18 -3.12 -5.89
CA LEU A 78 -20.54 -3.63 -6.03
C LEU A 78 -21.30 -3.55 -4.70
N LEU A 79 -20.71 -4.06 -3.61
CA LEU A 79 -21.36 -4.08 -2.30
C LEU A 79 -21.50 -2.67 -1.69
N ASP A 80 -20.54 -1.77 -1.94
CA ASP A 80 -20.64 -0.36 -1.56
C ASP A 80 -21.82 0.31 -2.28
N SER A 81 -22.05 -0.01 -3.56
CA SER A 81 -23.23 0.47 -4.30
C SER A 81 -24.56 -0.07 -3.77
N HIS A 82 -24.53 -1.21 -3.09
CA HIS A 82 -25.68 -1.77 -2.36
C HIS A 82 -25.85 -1.18 -0.95
N GLY A 83 -25.00 -0.26 -0.53
CA GLY A 83 -25.05 0.40 0.77
C GLY A 83 -24.45 -0.42 1.91
N ILE A 84 -23.65 -1.46 1.60
CA ILE A 84 -22.95 -2.23 2.62
C ILE A 84 -21.70 -1.45 3.04
N THR A 85 -21.70 -1.00 4.29
CA THR A 85 -20.59 -0.23 4.86
C THR A 85 -19.59 -1.12 5.61
N GLY A 86 -18.36 -0.64 5.77
CA GLY A 86 -17.33 -1.37 6.54
C GLY A 86 -16.71 -2.54 5.79
N LEU A 87 -16.66 -2.44 4.45
CA LEU A 87 -16.02 -3.43 3.59
C LEU A 87 -14.49 -3.31 3.68
N CYS A 88 -13.81 -4.44 3.79
CA CYS A 88 -12.36 -4.51 3.85
C CYS A 88 -11.85 -5.72 3.06
N VAL A 89 -10.82 -5.52 2.24
CA VAL A 89 -10.11 -6.61 1.57
C VAL A 89 -8.96 -7.05 2.46
N ILE A 90 -8.99 -8.31 2.87
CA ILE A 90 -7.98 -8.93 3.73
C ILE A 90 -7.53 -10.27 3.14
N THR A 91 -6.47 -10.87 3.65
CA THR A 91 -6.08 -12.22 3.24
C THR A 91 -7.04 -13.26 3.80
N ASP A 92 -7.17 -14.41 3.12
CA ASP A 92 -7.99 -15.54 3.58
C ASP A 92 -7.56 -16.03 4.97
N GLU A 93 -6.27 -15.96 5.26
CA GLU A 93 -5.72 -16.29 6.58
C GLU A 93 -6.27 -15.35 7.68
N ALA A 94 -6.34 -14.05 7.39
CA ALA A 94 -6.92 -13.08 8.32
C ALA A 94 -8.43 -13.28 8.48
N ALA A 95 -9.14 -13.53 7.38
CA ALA A 95 -10.58 -13.80 7.38
C ALA A 95 -10.93 -15.06 8.20
N ALA A 96 -10.12 -16.11 8.13
CA ALA A 96 -10.31 -17.33 8.92
C ALA A 96 -10.31 -17.07 10.44
N ARG A 97 -9.64 -16.02 10.90
CA ARG A 97 -9.57 -15.65 12.34
C ARG A 97 -10.83 -14.95 12.85
N MET A 98 -11.71 -14.47 11.96
CA MET A 98 -12.95 -13.76 12.34
C MET A 98 -14.07 -14.69 12.79
N LYS A 99 -14.06 -15.98 12.43
CA LYS A 99 -15.13 -16.95 12.72
C LYS A 99 -15.17 -17.46 14.18
N ARG A 100 -14.73 -16.65 15.16
CA ARG A 100 -14.67 -17.05 16.58
C ARG A 100 -15.98 -16.85 17.32
#